data_AF-A0A529HCL8-F1
#
_entry.id   AF-A0A529HCL8-F1
#
_cell.length_a   1.000
_cell.length_b   1.000
_cell.length_c   1.000
_cell.angle_alpha   90.00
_cell.angle_beta   90.00
_cell.angle_gamma   90.00
#
_symmetry.space_group_name_H-M   'P 1'
#
loop_
_entity.id
_entity.type
_entity.pdbx_description
1 polymer ?
#
loop_
_entity_poly.entity_id
_entity_poly.type
_entity_poly.pdbx_seq_one_letter_code
_entity_poly.pdbx_strand_id
1 'polypeptide(L)'
;LEQDFNFNAMVSQRGVLNLYHSDAQRDAYTRRGNAMLLHGVDAELLGREAVRAKLPFLDFDNARFPIQGGLLQRRGGTVRHDAVAWGYARGADMRGVDIIQHCEVTGIRRENGKIVGVET
;
A
#
# COMPACT_ATOMS: atom_id res chain seq x y z
N LEU A 1 -10.26 -9.69 3.86
CA LEU A 1 -9.33 -10.10 2.78
C LEU A 1 -8.90 -11.56 2.95
N GLU A 2 -7.92 -11.87 3.82
CA GLU A 2 -7.38 -13.25 3.94
C GLU A 2 -8.44 -14.28 4.32
N GLN A 3 -9.40 -13.89 5.18
CA GLN A 3 -10.55 -14.72 5.54
C GLN A 3 -11.52 -14.94 4.37
N ASP A 4 -11.70 -13.95 3.48
CA ASP A 4 -12.69 -14.00 2.40
C ASP A 4 -12.31 -15.01 1.30
N PHE A 5 -11.00 -15.26 1.14
CA PHE A 5 -10.47 -16.23 0.17
C PHE A 5 -9.82 -17.43 0.83
N ASN A 6 -9.85 -17.50 2.17
CA ASN A 6 -9.17 -18.50 2.98
C ASN A 6 -7.70 -18.73 2.54
N PHE A 7 -6.95 -17.64 2.42
CA PHE A 7 -5.56 -17.65 1.95
C PHE A 7 -4.74 -16.62 2.71
N ASN A 8 -3.62 -17.04 3.31
CA ASN A 8 -2.73 -16.18 4.07
C ASN A 8 -1.87 -15.33 3.11
N ALA A 9 -2.17 -14.03 3.03
CA ALA A 9 -1.43 -13.05 2.26
C ALA A 9 -0.29 -12.39 3.07
N MET A 10 -0.05 -12.88 4.29
CA MET A 10 0.92 -12.38 5.26
C MET A 10 0.75 -10.87 5.49
N VAL A 11 -0.50 -10.42 5.59
CA VAL A 11 -0.80 -9.03 5.91
C VAL A 11 -0.23 -8.69 7.28
N SER A 12 0.63 -7.68 7.34
CA SER A 12 1.27 -7.25 8.57
C SER A 12 1.20 -5.75 8.69
N GLN A 13 0.28 -5.28 9.53
CA GLN A 13 0.08 -3.86 9.85
C GLN A 13 1.14 -3.38 10.83
N ARG A 14 2.38 -3.25 10.34
CA ARG A 14 3.56 -2.84 11.12
C ARG A 14 3.85 -1.33 11.06
N GLY A 15 2.93 -0.57 10.49
CA GLY A 15 3.01 0.86 10.30
C GLY A 15 3.85 1.28 9.10
N VAL A 16 3.61 2.50 8.62
CA VAL A 16 4.43 3.19 7.64
C VAL A 16 4.81 4.55 8.22
N LEU A 17 6.11 4.79 8.41
CA LEU A 17 6.64 6.06 8.86
C LEU A 17 7.37 6.75 7.70
N ASN A 18 6.93 7.94 7.35
CA ASN A 18 7.62 8.80 6.39
C ASN A 18 8.42 9.84 7.17
N LEU A 19 9.74 9.85 7.04
CA LEU A 19 10.61 10.81 7.73
C LEU A 19 10.60 12.18 7.06
N TYR A 20 10.73 13.24 7.85
CA TYR A 20 11.00 14.59 7.34
C TYR A 20 12.30 15.14 7.93
N HIS A 21 13.00 15.93 7.13
CA HIS A 21 14.34 16.43 7.38
C HIS A 21 14.46 17.96 7.18
N SER A 22 13.34 18.64 6.93
CA SER A 22 13.26 20.10 6.82
C SER A 22 11.88 20.61 7.25
N ASP A 23 11.78 21.90 7.57
CA ASP A 23 10.52 22.55 7.93
C ASP A 23 9.48 22.45 6.81
N ALA A 24 9.90 22.64 5.55
CA ALA A 24 9.00 22.53 4.41
C ALA A 24 8.40 21.11 4.27
N GLN A 25 9.20 20.06 4.54
CA GLN A 25 8.69 18.69 4.57
C GLN A 25 7.76 18.44 5.75
N ARG A 26 8.07 18.99 6.94
CA ARG A 26 7.19 18.94 8.11
C ARG A 26 5.83 19.55 7.77
N ASP A 27 5.79 20.74 7.19
CA ASP A 27 4.54 21.45 6.86
C ASP A 27 3.73 20.69 5.80
N ALA A 28 4.39 20.13 4.79
CA ALA A 28 3.75 19.24 3.82
C ALA A 28 3.15 17.99 4.48
N TYR A 29 3.82 17.43 5.48
CA TYR A 29 3.35 16.25 6.21
C TYR A 29 2.25 16.59 7.22
N THR A 30 2.26 17.76 7.84
CA THR A 30 1.14 18.29 8.63
C THR A 30 -0.10 18.42 7.75
N ARG A 31 0.04 19.02 6.55
CA ARG A 31 -1.06 19.12 5.59
C ARG A 31 -1.59 17.74 5.17
N ARG A 32 -0.70 16.81 4.84
CA ARG A 32 -1.06 15.44 4.46
C ARG A 32 -1.74 14.70 5.61
N GLY A 33 -1.19 14.79 6.82
CA GLY A 33 -1.75 14.15 8.01
C GLY A 33 -3.16 14.66 8.34
N ASN A 34 -3.37 15.98 8.28
CA ASN A 34 -4.70 16.56 8.45
C ASN A 34 -5.68 16.10 7.35
N ALA A 35 -5.24 16.03 6.10
CA ALA A 35 -6.07 15.51 5.01
C ALA A 35 -6.43 14.02 5.22
N MET A 36 -5.48 13.20 5.67
CA MET A 36 -5.72 11.79 6.02
C MET A 36 -6.80 11.68 7.12
N LEU A 37 -6.68 12.46 8.19
CA LEU A 37 -7.64 12.47 9.29
C LEU A 37 -9.05 12.89 8.80
N LEU A 38 -9.14 13.93 7.96
CA LEU A 38 -10.41 14.37 7.35
C LEU A 38 -11.08 13.28 6.49
N HIS A 39 -10.28 12.39 5.89
CA HIS A 39 -10.76 11.24 5.12
C HIS A 39 -10.89 9.94 5.94
N GLY A 40 -10.83 10.02 7.28
CA GLY A 40 -10.99 8.85 8.15
C GLY A 40 -9.80 7.90 8.16
N VAL A 41 -8.62 8.36 7.76
CA VAL A 41 -7.37 7.60 7.80
C VAL A 41 -6.54 8.03 9.01
N ASP A 42 -6.04 7.07 9.78
CA ASP A 42 -5.17 7.33 10.92
C ASP A 42 -3.86 7.99 10.50
N ALA A 43 -3.49 9.07 11.18
CA ALA A 43 -2.24 9.78 10.96
C ALA A 43 -1.72 10.41 12.26
N GLU A 44 -0.43 10.24 12.53
CA GLU A 44 0.26 10.85 13.67
C GLU A 44 1.53 11.56 13.18
N LEU A 45 1.62 12.86 13.43
CA LEU A 45 2.85 13.60 13.20
C LEU A 45 3.74 13.47 14.44
N LEU A 46 4.83 12.72 14.31
CA LEU A 46 5.77 12.44 15.39
C LEU A 46 6.97 13.39 15.31
N GLY A 47 7.37 13.94 16.47
CA GLY A 47 8.66 14.61 16.61
C GLY A 47 9.83 13.62 16.67
N ARG A 48 11.07 14.14 16.55
CA ARG A 48 12.32 13.37 16.57
C ARG A 48 12.41 12.35 17.71
N GLU A 49 12.13 12.76 18.96
CA GLU A 49 12.25 11.86 20.12
C GLU A 49 11.23 10.72 20.09
N ALA A 50 10.00 10.98 19.64
CA ALA A 50 9.00 9.94 19.45
C ALA A 50 9.40 8.96 18.33
N VAL A 51 10.06 9.45 17.28
CA VAL A 51 10.64 8.59 16.23
C VAL A 51 11.80 7.76 16.78
N ARG A 52 12.71 8.34 17.58
CA ARG A 52 13.82 7.64 18.22
C ARG A 52 13.34 6.55 19.18
N ALA A 53 12.32 6.83 19.98
CA ALA A 53 11.71 5.83 20.86
C ALA A 53 11.08 4.67 20.07
N LYS A 54 10.48 4.96 18.91
CA LYS A 54 9.81 3.95 18.08
C LYS A 54 10.79 3.13 17.24
N LEU A 55 11.81 3.76 16.65
CA LEU A 55 12.77 3.16 15.73
C LEU A 55 14.21 3.53 16.16
N PRO A 56 14.69 2.98 17.28
CA PRO A 56 15.98 3.36 17.87
C PRO A 56 17.20 2.96 17.00
N PHE A 57 16.99 2.13 15.98
CA PHE A 57 18.03 1.67 15.07
C PHE A 57 18.34 2.64 13.91
N LEU A 58 17.60 3.75 13.76
CA LEU A 58 17.91 4.78 12.76
C LEU A 58 19.11 5.63 13.19
N ASP A 59 19.80 6.23 12.23
CA ASP A 59 20.87 7.20 12.51
C ASP A 59 20.27 8.58 12.83
N PHE A 60 20.48 9.02 14.07
CA PHE A 60 20.04 10.33 14.56
C PHE A 60 21.19 11.32 14.77
N ASP A 61 22.42 10.85 14.78
CA ASP A 61 23.54 11.62 15.35
C ASP A 61 24.53 12.09 14.27
N ASN A 62 24.59 11.42 13.11
CA ASN A 62 25.64 11.67 12.10
C ASN A 62 25.11 11.93 10.67
N ALA A 63 23.82 12.23 10.51
CA ALA A 63 23.21 12.42 9.19
C ALA A 63 23.42 13.83 8.62
N ARG A 64 23.74 13.93 7.31
CA ARG A 64 23.81 15.21 6.55
C ARG A 64 22.50 16.02 6.61
N PHE A 65 21.37 15.32 6.68
CA PHE A 65 20.02 15.86 6.86
C PHE A 65 19.39 15.16 8.07
N PRO A 66 19.51 15.74 9.28
CA PRO A 66 19.02 15.11 10.49
C PRO A 66 17.54 14.77 10.43
N ILE A 67 17.14 13.65 11.02
CA ILE A 67 15.73 13.32 11.23
C ILE A 67 15.14 14.37 12.18
N GLN A 68 14.12 15.08 11.71
CA GLN A 68 13.37 16.04 12.53
C GLN A 68 12.07 15.44 13.08
N GLY A 69 11.61 14.33 12.48
CA GLY A 69 10.45 13.55 12.89
C GLY A 69 9.88 12.74 11.73
N GLY A 70 8.60 12.37 11.80
CA GLY A 70 7.94 11.68 10.70
C GLY A 70 6.42 11.64 10.80
N LEU A 71 5.76 11.38 9.68
CA LEU A 71 4.32 11.11 9.62
C LEU A 71 4.11 9.58 9.66
N LEU A 72 3.46 9.11 10.72
CA LEU A 72 3.14 7.71 10.95
C LEU A 72 1.68 7.42 10.57
N GLN A 73 1.48 6.38 9.77
CA GLN A 73 0.20 5.67 9.65
C GLN A 73 0.35 4.31 10.34
N ARG A 74 -0.37 4.07 11.44
CA ARG A 74 -0.22 2.84 12.23
C ARG A 74 -0.77 1.62 11.52
N ARG A 75 -1.89 1.77 10.81
CA ARG A 75 -2.55 0.67 10.09
C ARG A 75 -1.87 0.30 8.78
N GLY A 76 -0.88 1.08 8.32
CA GLY A 76 -0.05 0.74 7.17
C GLY A 76 0.84 -0.49 7.43
N GLY A 77 1.50 -1.00 6.40
CA GLY A 77 2.40 -2.13 6.56
C GLY A 77 2.73 -2.83 5.25
N THR A 78 2.91 -4.15 5.31
CA THR A 78 3.35 -4.98 4.17
C THR A 78 2.44 -6.18 3.96
N VAL A 79 2.53 -6.75 2.76
CA VAL A 79 1.87 -8.00 2.36
C VAL A 79 2.83 -8.82 1.49
N ARG A 80 2.60 -10.13 1.34
CA ARG A 80 3.28 -10.95 0.32
C ARG A 80 2.51 -10.80 -1.00
N HIS A 81 3.09 -10.09 -1.96
CA HIS A 81 2.36 -9.65 -3.16
C HIS A 81 1.85 -10.82 -4.02
N ASP A 82 2.64 -11.88 -4.18
CA ASP A 82 2.26 -13.13 -4.85
C ASP A 82 1.05 -13.79 -4.16
N ALA A 83 1.04 -13.82 -2.83
CA ALA A 83 -0.04 -14.38 -2.03
C ALA A 83 -1.34 -13.59 -2.17
N VAL A 84 -1.26 -12.27 -2.32
CA VAL A 84 -2.44 -11.44 -2.64
C VAL A 84 -3.00 -11.84 -4.00
N ALA A 85 -2.16 -11.92 -5.04
CA ALA A 85 -2.59 -12.32 -6.38
C ALA A 85 -3.21 -13.73 -6.38
N TRP A 86 -2.56 -14.69 -5.75
CA TRP A 86 -3.06 -16.07 -5.65
C TRP A 86 -4.32 -16.18 -4.80
N GLY A 87 -4.44 -15.41 -3.72
CA GLY A 87 -5.64 -15.34 -2.90
C GLY A 87 -6.84 -14.84 -3.70
N TYR A 88 -6.66 -13.77 -4.48
CA TYR A 88 -7.71 -13.30 -5.39
C TYR A 88 -8.03 -14.31 -6.50
N ALA A 89 -7.03 -14.92 -7.12
CA ALA A 89 -7.23 -15.96 -8.14
C ALA A 89 -8.07 -17.11 -7.59
N ARG A 90 -7.72 -17.63 -6.41
CA ARG A 90 -8.50 -18.65 -5.70
C ARG A 90 -9.92 -18.20 -5.41
N GLY A 91 -10.10 -16.99 -4.90
CA GLY A 91 -11.42 -16.44 -4.59
C GLY A 91 -12.32 -16.28 -5.82
N ALA A 92 -11.74 -15.93 -6.97
CA ALA A 92 -12.44 -15.80 -8.25
C ALA A 92 -12.83 -17.17 -8.83
N ASP A 93 -11.90 -18.13 -8.86
CA ASP A 93 -12.12 -19.50 -9.31
C ASP A 93 -13.25 -20.18 -8.48
N MET A 94 -13.23 -20.02 -7.16
CA MET A 94 -14.31 -20.49 -6.27
C MET A 94 -15.69 -19.91 -6.57
N ARG A 95 -15.77 -18.82 -7.35
CA ARG A 95 -17.00 -18.15 -7.76
C ARG A 95 -17.33 -18.40 -9.24
N GLY A 96 -16.61 -19.30 -9.90
CA GLY A 96 -16.86 -19.70 -11.29
C GLY A 96 -16.18 -18.82 -12.35
N VAL A 97 -15.16 -18.03 -11.99
CA VAL A 97 -14.36 -17.28 -12.96
C VAL A 97 -13.29 -18.20 -13.56
N ASP A 98 -13.23 -18.29 -14.88
CA ASP A 98 -12.16 -18.99 -15.59
C ASP A 98 -10.87 -18.15 -15.66
N ILE A 99 -9.76 -18.72 -15.20
CA ILE A 99 -8.43 -18.08 -15.23
C ILE A 99 -7.57 -18.78 -16.29
N ILE A 100 -7.44 -18.16 -17.47
CA ILE A 100 -6.71 -18.73 -18.60
C ILE A 100 -5.32 -18.07 -18.69
N GLN A 101 -4.28 -18.85 -18.40
CA GLN A 101 -2.88 -18.45 -18.55
C GLN A 101 -2.35 -18.82 -19.94
N HIS A 102 -1.21 -18.24 -20.33
CA HIS A 102 -0.60 -18.45 -21.65
C HIS A 102 -1.55 -18.20 -22.83
N CYS A 103 -2.49 -17.26 -22.64
CA CYS A 103 -3.54 -16.91 -23.57
C CYS A 103 -3.38 -15.42 -23.91
N GLU A 104 -2.47 -15.12 -24.84
CA GLU A 104 -2.23 -13.75 -25.28
C GLU A 104 -3.40 -13.27 -26.12
N VAL A 105 -4.05 -12.18 -25.70
CA VAL A 105 -5.05 -11.52 -26.54
C VAL A 105 -4.33 -10.76 -27.65
N THR A 106 -4.55 -11.15 -28.90
CA THR A 106 -3.90 -10.58 -30.08
C THR A 106 -4.81 -9.62 -30.87
N GLY A 107 -6.13 -9.67 -30.63
CA GLY A 107 -7.11 -8.84 -31.31
C GLY A 107 -8.40 -8.62 -30.52
N ILE A 108 -9.16 -7.57 -30.88
CA ILE A 108 -10.48 -7.24 -30.32
C ILE A 108 -11.51 -7.19 -31.45
N ARG A 109 -12.54 -8.04 -31.38
CA ARG A 109 -13.62 -8.09 -32.37
C ARG A 109 -14.70 -7.06 -32.05
N ARG A 110 -15.12 -6.31 -33.07
CA ARG A 110 -16.13 -5.25 -32.96
C ARG A 110 -17.19 -5.35 -34.04
N GLU A 111 -18.44 -5.16 -33.67
CA GLU A 111 -19.60 -5.09 -34.58
C GLU A 111 -20.45 -3.87 -34.23
N ASN A 112 -20.79 -3.05 -35.23
CA ASN A 112 -21.64 -1.86 -35.07
C ASN A 112 -21.20 -0.94 -33.90
N GLY A 113 -19.89 -0.78 -33.71
CA GLY A 113 -19.30 0.04 -32.64
C GLY A 113 -19.26 -0.61 -31.26
N LYS A 114 -19.65 -1.88 -31.10
CA LYS A 114 -19.62 -2.63 -29.83
C LYS A 114 -18.58 -3.74 -29.85
N ILE A 115 -17.93 -3.99 -28.71
CA ILE A 115 -17.02 -5.13 -28.53
C ILE A 115 -17.84 -6.40 -28.37
N VAL A 116 -17.56 -7.42 -29.18
CA VAL A 116 -18.26 -8.71 -29.15
C VAL A 116 -17.35 -9.89 -28.79
N GLY A 117 -16.04 -9.68 -28.71
CA GLY A 117 -15.10 -10.70 -28.27
C GLY A 117 -13.64 -10.32 -28.49
N VAL A 118 -12.76 -11.29 -28.27
CA VAL A 118 -11.31 -11.19 -28.46
C VAL A 118 -10.81 -12.32 -29.35
N GLU A 119 -9.61 -12.14 -29.91
CA GLU A 119 -8.80 -13.17 -30.56
C GLU A 119 -7.64 -13.52 -29.64
N THR A 120 -7.40 -14.81 -29.42
CA THR A 120 -6.44 -15.36 -28.46
C THR A 120 -5.70 -16.54 -29.05
#